data_AF-A0A2D8P654-F1
#
_entry.id   AF-A0A2D8P654-F1
#
_cell.length_a   1.000
_cell.length_b   1.000
_cell.length_c   1.000
_cell.angle_alpha   90.00
_cell.angle_beta   90.00
_cell.angle_gamma   90.00
#
_symmetry.space_group_name_H-M   'P 1'
#
loop_
_entity.id
_entity.type
_entity.pdbx_description
1 polymer ?
#
loop_
_entity_poly.entity_id
_entity_poly.type
_entity_poly.pdbx_seq_one_letter_code
_entity_poly.pdbx_strand_id
1 'polypeptide(L)'
;MRAIFGAALATMIAGGALAESYEDHQGVRIFTERPCGYVLAILDSDETTLPSFGGALSDVGTFAITTGFILGFDYANAGLWDGDTSTLMRFRAACEADPLLTGAEILRGLTAD
;
A
#
# COMPACT_ATOMS: atom_id res chain seq x y z
N MET A 1 3.35 0.88 60.34
CA MET A 1 2.45 1.63 59.45
C MET A 1 3.33 2.35 58.43
N ARG A 2 3.43 1.85 57.18
CA ARG A 2 2.73 2.33 55.94
C ARG A 2 2.96 3.84 55.70
N ALA A 3 3.38 4.35 54.54
CA ALA A 3 3.59 3.83 53.17
C ALA A 3 4.61 4.78 52.46
N ILE A 4 5.59 4.30 51.69
CA ILE A 4 5.57 4.06 50.22
C ILE A 4 4.88 5.19 49.44
N PHE A 5 5.64 6.01 48.71
CA PHE A 5 5.27 6.55 47.39
C PHE A 5 6.55 6.91 46.61
N GLY A 6 7.26 5.86 46.19
CA GLY A 6 8.20 5.93 45.09
C GLY A 6 7.50 5.62 43.77
N ALA A 7 8.07 6.13 42.68
CA ALA A 7 7.83 5.75 41.29
C ALA A 7 6.40 5.97 40.74
N ALA A 8 6.16 7.15 40.15
CA ALA A 8 5.04 7.37 39.23
C ALA A 8 5.46 8.22 38.01
N LEU A 9 6.56 7.84 37.33
CA LEU A 9 7.00 8.55 36.11
C LEU A 9 7.46 7.61 34.97
N ALA A 10 6.99 6.35 34.90
CA ALA A 10 7.53 5.42 33.90
C ALA A 10 6.51 4.44 33.29
N THR A 11 5.29 4.89 32.96
CA THR A 11 4.29 4.00 32.33
C THR A 11 3.58 4.54 31.09
N MET A 12 4.05 5.61 30.45
CA MET A 12 3.42 6.14 29.21
C MET A 12 4.30 6.09 27.96
N ILE A 13 5.14 5.07 27.81
CA ILE A 13 5.82 4.78 26.53
C ILE A 13 5.79 3.27 26.27
N ALA A 14 4.59 2.69 26.19
CA ALA A 14 4.42 1.33 25.68
C ALA A 14 3.16 1.17 24.84
N GLY A 15 2.59 2.28 24.36
CA GLY A 15 1.77 2.27 23.16
C GLY A 15 2.69 2.19 21.95
N GLY A 16 3.53 1.16 21.87
CA GLY A 16 4.01 0.75 20.57
C GLY A 16 2.75 0.42 19.79
N ALA A 17 2.39 1.26 18.82
CA ALA A 17 1.59 0.78 17.70
C ALA A 17 2.20 -0.57 17.37
N LEU A 18 1.42 -1.65 17.57
CA LEU A 18 1.87 -2.98 17.20
C LEU A 18 2.41 -2.79 15.79
N ALA A 19 3.72 -2.96 15.62
CA ALA A 19 4.31 -2.95 14.31
C ALA A 19 3.72 -4.20 13.66
N GLU A 20 2.54 -4.05 13.05
CA GLU A 20 2.05 -4.94 12.02
C GLU A 20 3.26 -5.16 11.12
N SER A 21 3.58 -6.44 10.85
CA SER A 21 4.73 -6.74 10.02
C SER A 21 4.55 -6.00 8.69
N TYR A 22 5.64 -5.67 7.99
CA TYR A 22 5.52 -4.98 6.71
C TYR A 22 4.55 -5.70 5.75
N GLU A 23 4.51 -7.04 5.83
CA GLU A 23 3.59 -7.89 5.07
C GLU A 23 2.12 -7.69 5.43
N ASP A 24 1.83 -7.30 6.67
CA ASP A 24 0.48 -7.01 7.17
C ASP A 24 0.01 -5.60 6.77
N HIS A 25 0.91 -4.70 6.36
CA HIS A 25 0.56 -3.34 5.96
C HIS A 25 -0.43 -3.38 4.79
N GLN A 26 -1.57 -2.69 4.92
CA GLN A 26 -2.68 -2.83 3.97
C GLN A 26 -2.30 -2.50 2.52
N GLY A 27 -1.40 -1.54 2.31
CA GLY A 27 -0.85 -1.27 0.98
C GLY A 27 -0.09 -2.46 0.39
N VAL A 28 0.69 -3.19 1.19
CA VAL A 28 1.41 -4.38 0.73
C VAL A 28 0.40 -5.46 0.35
N ARG A 29 -0.59 -5.72 1.20
CA ARG A 29 -1.63 -6.72 0.96
C ARG A 29 -2.49 -6.42 -0.27
N ILE A 30 -2.85 -5.16 -0.52
CA ILE A 30 -3.58 -4.75 -1.73
C ILE A 30 -2.80 -5.18 -2.98
N PHE A 31 -1.49 -5.00 -3.01
CA PHE A 31 -0.68 -5.33 -4.18
C PHE A 31 -0.32 -6.82 -4.26
N THR A 32 -0.16 -7.53 -3.13
CA THR A 32 0.27 -8.93 -3.12
C THR A 32 -0.87 -9.95 -3.15
N GLU A 33 -2.06 -9.58 -2.67
CA GLU A 33 -3.18 -10.52 -2.51
C GLU A 33 -4.33 -10.27 -3.49
N ARG A 34 -4.39 -9.10 -4.13
CA ARG A 34 -5.50 -8.74 -5.01
C ARG A 34 -5.09 -8.79 -6.48
N PRO A 35 -5.99 -9.21 -7.38
CA PRO A 35 -5.79 -9.07 -8.81
C PRO A 35 -5.58 -7.60 -9.20
N CYS A 36 -4.76 -7.34 -10.21
CA CYS A 36 -4.38 -6.01 -10.64
C CYS A 36 -5.59 -5.15 -11.04
N GLY A 37 -6.68 -5.75 -11.52
CA GLY A 37 -7.92 -5.05 -11.83
C GLY A 37 -8.56 -4.39 -10.59
N TYR A 38 -8.36 -4.96 -9.40
CA TYR A 38 -8.79 -4.34 -8.15
C TYR A 38 -7.95 -3.11 -7.81
N VAL A 39 -6.64 -3.18 -8.02
CA VAL A 39 -5.72 -2.04 -7.85
C VAL A 39 -6.07 -0.92 -8.83
N LEU A 40 -6.32 -1.25 -10.10
CA LEU A 40 -6.76 -0.28 -11.10
C LEU A 40 -8.09 0.35 -10.74
N ALA A 41 -9.06 -0.44 -10.28
CA ALA A 41 -10.34 0.09 -9.82
C ALA A 41 -10.14 1.13 -8.71
N ILE A 42 -9.20 0.91 -7.77
CA ILE A 42 -8.89 1.91 -6.75
C ILE A 42 -8.30 3.18 -7.38
N LEU A 43 -7.31 3.03 -8.27
CA LEU A 43 -6.61 4.14 -8.90
C LEU A 43 -7.49 4.95 -9.87
N ASP A 44 -8.53 4.34 -10.41
CA ASP A 44 -9.50 4.96 -11.34
C ASP A 44 -10.72 5.57 -10.63
N SER A 45 -10.93 5.26 -9.36
CA SER A 45 -12.10 5.74 -8.63
C SER A 45 -11.98 7.21 -8.25
N ASP A 46 -13.12 7.88 -8.13
CA ASP A 46 -13.19 9.03 -7.25
C ASP A 46 -13.03 8.54 -5.79
N GLU A 47 -12.39 9.35 -4.94
CA GLU A 47 -12.03 8.96 -3.56
C GLU A 47 -13.25 8.61 -2.67
N THR A 48 -14.48 8.68 -3.21
CA THR A 48 -15.76 8.52 -2.53
C THR A 48 -16.49 7.20 -2.81
N THR A 49 -16.00 6.37 -3.73
CA THR A 49 -16.71 5.15 -4.18
C THR A 49 -15.82 3.92 -4.29
N LEU A 50 -14.96 3.68 -3.29
CA LEU A 50 -14.00 2.59 -3.34
C LEU A 50 -14.54 1.25 -2.83
N PRO A 51 -14.08 0.13 -3.40
CA PRO A 51 -14.41 -1.18 -2.87
C PRO A 51 -13.68 -1.41 -1.54
N SER A 52 -14.42 -1.50 -0.44
CA SER A 52 -13.86 -1.76 0.89
C SER A 52 -13.14 -3.12 0.96
N PHE A 53 -11.86 -3.13 1.35
CA PHE A 53 -11.10 -4.35 1.62
C PHE A 53 -10.87 -4.55 3.10
N GLY A 54 -11.91 -5.04 3.81
CA GLY A 54 -11.81 -5.73 5.10
C GLY A 54 -11.01 -5.06 6.22
N GLY A 55 -10.70 -3.77 6.08
CA GLY A 55 -9.70 -3.05 6.86
C GLY A 55 -10.26 -1.74 7.41
N ALA A 56 -9.61 -1.23 8.46
CA ALA A 56 -10.02 -0.01 9.16
C ALA A 56 -9.79 1.30 8.37
N LEU A 57 -9.33 1.24 7.12
CA LEU A 57 -9.09 2.43 6.30
C LEU A 57 -10.38 2.93 5.68
N SER A 58 -10.53 4.25 5.67
CA SER A 58 -11.52 4.91 4.82
C SER A 58 -11.17 4.70 3.34
N ASP A 59 -12.16 4.92 2.47
CA ASP A 59 -11.98 4.91 1.01
C ASP A 59 -10.83 5.83 0.60
N VAL A 60 -10.85 7.09 1.06
CA VAL A 60 -9.74 8.05 0.85
C VAL A 60 -8.37 7.49 1.29
N GLY A 61 -8.31 6.76 2.40
CA GLY A 61 -7.06 6.15 2.88
C GLY A 61 -6.57 5.03 1.96
N THR A 62 -7.50 4.22 1.45
CA THR A 62 -7.22 3.16 0.48
C THR A 62 -6.72 3.74 -0.85
N PHE A 63 -7.36 4.81 -1.33
CA PHE A 63 -6.89 5.56 -2.50
C PHE A 63 -5.47 6.08 -2.31
N ALA A 64 -5.25 6.84 -1.23
CA ALA A 64 -3.98 7.51 -0.98
C ALA A 64 -2.81 6.52 -0.85
N ILE A 65 -3.01 5.40 -0.14
CA ILE A 65 -1.98 4.36 0.01
C ILE A 65 -1.71 3.68 -1.33
N THR A 66 -2.73 3.37 -2.12
CA THR A 66 -2.55 2.68 -3.41
C THR A 66 -1.81 3.56 -4.41
N THR A 67 -2.19 4.84 -4.51
CA THR A 67 -1.51 5.84 -5.32
C THR A 67 -0.08 6.07 -4.83
N GLY A 68 0.11 6.23 -3.52
CA GLY A 68 1.42 6.40 -2.89
C GLY A 68 2.36 5.23 -3.13
N PHE A 69 1.85 3.99 -3.17
CA PHE A 69 2.65 2.80 -3.45
C PHE A 69 3.20 2.81 -4.88
N ILE A 70 2.38 3.12 -5.89
CA ILE A 70 2.84 3.24 -7.30
C ILE A 70 3.89 4.34 -7.44
N LEU A 71 3.66 5.51 -6.85
CA LEU A 71 4.61 6.63 -6.90
C LEU A 71 5.92 6.30 -6.17
N GLY A 72 5.84 5.67 -5.00
CA GLY A 72 7.00 5.23 -4.25
C GLY A 72 7.81 4.17 -5.00
N PHE A 73 7.13 3.24 -5.68
CA PHE A 73 7.77 2.25 -6.54
C PHE A 73 8.51 2.89 -7.71
N ASP A 74 7.87 3.84 -8.40
CA ASP A 74 8.47 4.58 -9.51
C ASP A 74 9.73 5.33 -9.05
N TYR A 75 9.64 6.03 -7.90
CA TYR A 75 10.78 6.72 -7.30
C TYR A 75 11.92 5.77 -6.90
N ALA A 76 11.61 4.63 -6.29
CA ALA A 76 12.60 3.65 -5.82
C ALA A 76 13.38 2.98 -6.96
N ASN A 77 12.79 2.85 -8.14
CA ASN A 77 13.39 2.21 -9.30
C ASN A 77 13.96 3.21 -10.33
N ALA A 78 14.38 4.39 -9.85
CA ALA A 78 14.97 5.47 -10.66
C ALA A 78 14.07 5.99 -11.80
N GLY A 79 12.75 5.84 -11.65
CA GLY A 79 11.77 6.16 -12.68
C GLY A 79 11.79 5.10 -13.78
N LEU A 80 10.83 4.17 -13.74
CA LEU A 80 10.42 3.47 -14.98
C LEU A 80 9.75 4.45 -15.96
N TRP A 81 9.54 5.69 -15.50
CA TRP A 81 9.27 6.85 -16.31
C TRP A 81 10.41 7.12 -17.32
N ASP A 82 10.19 6.77 -18.57
CA ASP A 82 11.11 7.01 -19.69
C ASP A 82 10.83 8.31 -20.48
N GLY A 83 9.85 9.10 -20.03
CA GLY A 83 9.42 10.35 -20.65
C GLY A 83 8.07 10.22 -21.35
N ASP A 84 7.80 9.05 -21.92
CA ASP A 84 6.59 8.76 -22.70
C ASP A 84 5.64 7.79 -21.96
N THR A 85 6.17 6.98 -21.04
CA THR A 85 5.42 5.93 -20.34
C THR A 85 5.66 6.00 -18.85
N SER A 86 4.61 6.21 -18.05
CA SER A 86 4.71 6.14 -16.59
C SER A 86 4.64 4.70 -16.08
N THR A 87 5.10 4.45 -14.85
CA THR A 87 4.86 3.17 -14.14
C THR A 87 3.39 2.78 -14.15
N LEU A 88 2.48 3.74 -13.98
CA LEU A 88 1.03 3.48 -14.02
C LEU A 88 0.57 2.99 -15.40
N MET A 89 1.08 3.57 -16.49
CA MET A 89 0.75 3.12 -17.85
C MET A 89 1.26 1.71 -18.13
N ARG A 90 2.49 1.40 -17.71
CA ARG A 90 3.06 0.05 -17.83
C ARG A 90 2.28 -0.97 -16.99
N PHE A 91 1.88 -0.58 -15.78
CA PHE A 91 1.04 -1.40 -14.92
C PHE A 91 -0.32 -1.69 -15.56
N ARG A 92 -0.98 -0.68 -16.16
CA ARG A 92 -2.23 -0.86 -16.89
C ARG A 92 -2.08 -1.84 -18.05
N ALA A 93 -1.06 -1.64 -18.90
CA ALA A 93 -0.82 -2.51 -20.04
C ALA A 93 -0.57 -3.97 -19.62
N ALA A 94 0.22 -4.19 -18.57
CA ALA A 94 0.45 -5.53 -18.02
C ALA A 94 -0.83 -6.15 -17.44
N CYS A 95 -1.65 -5.35 -16.75
CA CYS A 95 -2.92 -5.82 -16.18
C CYS A 95 -3.97 -6.15 -17.25
N GLU A 96 -4.00 -5.42 -18.36
CA GLU A 96 -4.86 -5.72 -19.51
C GLU A 96 -4.45 -7.04 -20.19
N ALA A 97 -3.15 -7.33 -20.24
CA ALA A 97 -2.63 -8.56 -20.81
C ALA A 97 -2.95 -9.81 -19.96
N ASP A 98 -2.89 -9.69 -18.64
CA ASP A 98 -3.31 -10.74 -17.71
C ASP A 98 -3.97 -10.16 -16.44
N PRO A 99 -5.32 -10.10 -16.39
CA PRO A 99 -6.05 -9.48 -15.29
C PRO A 99 -6.03 -10.29 -13.99
N LEU A 100 -5.48 -11.51 -14.02
CA LEU A 100 -5.37 -12.38 -12.84
C LEU A 100 -4.07 -12.16 -12.07
N LEU A 101 -3.07 -11.52 -12.68
CA LEU A 101 -1.84 -11.15 -11.98
C LEU A 101 -2.14 -10.20 -10.83
N THR A 102 -1.39 -10.37 -9.75
CA THR A 102 -1.38 -9.42 -8.64
C THR A 102 -0.60 -8.17 -9.03
N GLY A 103 -0.87 -7.06 -8.33
CA GLY A 103 -0.12 -5.84 -8.56
C GLY A 103 1.38 -6.01 -8.30
N ALA A 104 1.75 -6.81 -7.31
CA ALA A 104 3.14 -7.10 -6.97
C ALA A 104 3.86 -7.93 -8.05
N GLU A 105 3.18 -8.91 -8.67
CA GLU A 105 3.74 -9.68 -9.79
C GLU A 105 4.03 -8.78 -10.99
N ILE A 106 3.10 -7.90 -11.33
CA ILE A 106 3.29 -6.91 -12.40
C ILE A 106 4.50 -6.02 -12.09
N LEU A 107 4.52 -5.37 -10.92
CA LEU A 107 5.59 -4.44 -10.56
C LEU A 107 6.96 -5.12 -10.52
N ARG A 108 7.07 -6.35 -9.99
CA ARG A 108 8.32 -7.12 -10.07
C ARG A 108 8.74 -7.39 -11.51
N GLY A 109 7.81 -7.77 -12.37
CA GLY A 109 8.07 -7.97 -13.80
C GLY A 109 8.65 -6.73 -14.48
N LEU A 110 8.17 -5.53 -14.12
CA LEU A 110 8.65 -4.27 -14.69
C LEU A 110 10.09 -3.87 -14.30
N THR A 111 10.69 -4.55 -13.33
CA THR A 111 12.06 -4.24 -12.82
C THR A 111 13.05 -5.37 -13.09
N ALA A 112 12.60 -6.43 -13.74
CA ALA A 112 13.44 -7.58 -14.10
C ALA A 112 14.12 -7.44 -15.48
N ASP A 113 13.88 -6.32 -16.17
CA ASP A 113 14.51 -5.92 -17.43
C ASP A 113 15.78 -5.08 -17.20
#